data_AF-A0A0G2ENP0-F1
#
_entry.id   AF-A0A0G2ENP0-F1
#
_cell.length_a   1.000
_cell.length_b   1.000
_cell.length_c   1.000
_cell.angle_alpha   90.00
_cell.angle_beta   90.00
_cell.angle_gamma   90.00
#
_symmetry.space_group_name_H-M   'P 1'
#
loop_
_entity.id
_entity.type
_entity.pdbx_description
1 polymer ?
#
loop_
_entity_poly.entity_id
_entity_poly.type
_entity_poly.pdbx_seq_one_letter_code
_entity_poly.pdbx_strand_id
1 'polypeptide(L)'
;MWGTMRAHLKNYVTGVSEGHVCILRLVGVGYRASIENSATTAKAEYPGQRFLALKLGFAHPVEMGIPQGVKASVPQPTRILLEGPDKEVVTMFAAQIRDWRKPEPYKGKGIYVNDETIKLKAKKIK
;
A
#
# COMPACT_ATOMS: atom_id res chain seq x y z
N MET A 1 19.66 12.81 19.13
CA MET A 1 18.55 11.96 19.64
C MET A 1 17.28 12.76 19.99
N TRP A 2 17.38 14.01 20.46
CA TRP A 2 16.20 14.83 20.80
C TRP A 2 15.21 14.98 19.63
N GLY A 3 15.69 15.34 18.44
CA GLY A 3 14.82 15.64 17.28
C GLY A 3 14.01 14.44 16.80
N THR A 4 14.64 13.26 16.72
CA THR A 4 13.97 12.01 16.33
C THR A 4 12.90 11.62 17.35
N MET A 5 13.22 11.62 18.64
CA MET A 5 12.26 11.29 19.70
C MET A 5 11.04 12.22 19.67
N ARG A 6 11.25 13.53 19.52
CA ARG A 6 10.15 14.50 19.38
C ARG A 6 9.27 14.22 18.17
N ALA A 7 9.87 13.83 17.03
CA ALA A 7 9.13 13.52 15.81
C ALA A 7 8.27 12.26 15.96
N HIS A 8 8.80 11.18 16.54
CA HIS A 8 8.01 9.97 16.81
C HIS A 8 6.87 10.26 17.77
N LEU A 9 7.14 10.98 18.87
CA LEU A 9 6.11 11.31 19.86
C LEU A 9 4.99 12.16 19.26
N LYS A 10 5.33 13.14 18.41
CA LYS A 10 4.32 13.89 17.64
C LYS A 10 3.48 12.96 16.75
N ASN A 11 4.12 12.05 16.01
CA ASN A 11 3.41 11.12 15.12
C ASN A 11 2.47 10.19 15.90
N TYR A 12 2.86 9.73 17.08
CA TYR A 12 2.02 8.90 17.94
C TYR A 12 0.81 9.69 18.47
N VAL A 13 1.00 10.92 18.95
CA VAL A 13 -0.11 11.77 19.42
C VAL A 13 -1.11 12.02 18.29
N THR A 14 -0.63 12.45 17.11
CA THR A 14 -1.49 12.65 15.93
C THR A 14 -2.16 11.35 15.46
N GLY A 15 -1.46 10.23 15.57
CA GLY A 15 -1.96 8.91 15.16
C GLY A 15 -3.14 8.42 16.00
N VAL A 16 -3.16 8.71 17.29
CA VAL A 16 -4.29 8.36 18.17
C VAL A 16 -5.46 9.32 18.00
N SER A 17 -5.22 10.60 17.74
CA SER A 17 -6.27 11.61 17.60
C SER A 17 -6.96 11.60 16.23
N GLU A 18 -6.17 11.60 15.16
CA GLU A 18 -6.66 11.76 13.78
C GLU A 18 -6.50 10.47 12.96
N GLY A 19 -5.51 9.64 13.29
CA GLY A 19 -5.13 8.48 12.48
C GLY A 19 -4.23 8.86 11.30
N HIS A 20 -3.38 7.92 10.88
CA HIS A 20 -2.56 8.06 9.69
C HIS A 20 -3.23 7.38 8.50
N VAL A 21 -3.22 8.08 7.38
CA VAL A 21 -3.81 7.62 6.13
C VAL A 21 -2.73 7.52 5.06
N CYS A 22 -2.73 6.41 4.33
CA CYS A 22 -1.86 6.21 3.17
C CYS A 22 -2.69 5.70 1.99
N ILE A 23 -2.66 6.46 0.89
CA ILE A 23 -3.42 6.13 -0.32
C ILE A 23 -2.46 5.45 -1.30
N LEU A 24 -2.81 4.27 -1.80
CA LEU A 24 -2.08 3.62 -2.88
C LEU A 24 -2.91 3.67 -4.16
N ARG A 25 -2.27 4.12 -5.24
CA ARG A 25 -2.90 4.23 -6.56
C ARG A 25 -2.26 3.22 -7.50
N LEU A 26 -3.09 2.32 -8.02
CA LEU A 26 -2.72 1.32 -9.01
C LEU A 26 -2.88 1.90 -10.41
N VAL A 27 -1.77 1.99 -11.15
CA VAL A 27 -1.76 2.45 -12.54
C VAL A 27 -1.31 1.31 -13.43
N GLY A 28 -2.22 0.82 -14.25
CA GLY A 28 -1.94 -0.27 -15.17
C GLY A 28 -3.22 -0.85 -15.74
N VAL A 29 -3.13 -1.41 -16.95
CA VAL A 29 -4.26 -2.11 -17.56
C VAL A 29 -4.44 -3.43 -16.83
N GLY A 30 -5.65 -3.67 -16.32
CA GLY A 30 -5.98 -4.90 -15.58
C GLY A 30 -5.54 -4.91 -14.11
N TYR A 31 -4.98 -3.81 -13.59
CA TYR A 31 -4.54 -3.75 -12.20
C TYR A 31 -5.74 -3.51 -11.29
N ARG A 32 -5.95 -4.41 -10.32
CA ARG A 32 -7.06 -4.34 -9.38
C ARG A 32 -6.65 -4.85 -8.01
N ALA A 33 -7.23 -4.27 -6.97
CA ALA A 33 -7.15 -4.75 -5.60
C ALA A 33 -8.53 -5.22 -5.12
N SER A 34 -8.56 -6.27 -4.31
CA SER A 34 -9.70 -6.74 -3.55
C SER A 34 -9.28 -7.02 -2.11
N ILE A 35 -10.22 -6.92 -1.18
CA ILE A 35 -10.02 -7.36 0.21
C ILE A 35 -10.74 -8.69 0.35
N GLU A 36 -10.01 -9.70 0.79
CA GLU A 36 -10.49 -11.07 0.94
C GLU A 36 -10.34 -11.49 2.40
N ASN A 37 -11.31 -12.26 2.90
CA ASN A 37 -11.34 -12.67 4.31
C ASN A 37 -10.53 -13.95 4.57
N SER A 38 -10.07 -14.63 3.52
CA SER A 38 -9.25 -15.84 3.59
C SER A 38 -8.24 -15.80 2.47
N ALA A 39 -6.96 -16.00 2.79
CA ALA A 39 -5.92 -16.22 1.79
C ALA A 39 -5.75 -17.72 1.54
N THR A 40 -5.43 -18.08 0.30
CA THR A 40 -5.05 -19.46 -0.08
C THR A 40 -3.55 -19.67 0.08
N THR A 41 -2.75 -18.59 0.02
CA THR A 41 -1.28 -18.67 -0.05
C THR A 41 -0.57 -18.17 1.21
N ALA A 42 -1.17 -17.23 1.96
CA ALA A 42 -0.57 -16.65 3.16
C ALA A 42 -1.20 -17.23 4.45
N LYS A 43 -0.35 -17.61 5.42
CA LYS A 43 -0.81 -18.03 6.74
C LYS A 43 -1.35 -16.81 7.50
N ALA A 44 -2.50 -16.96 8.15
CA ALA A 44 -3.00 -15.95 9.08
C ALA A 44 -2.08 -15.88 10.30
N GLU A 45 -1.52 -14.71 10.57
CA GLU A 45 -0.68 -14.44 11.75
C GLU A 45 -1.55 -14.21 13.01
N TYR A 46 -2.80 -13.75 12.83
CA TYR A 46 -3.75 -13.52 13.92
C TYR A 46 -5.20 -13.90 13.51
N PRO A 47 -6.08 -14.22 14.48
CA PRO A 47 -7.44 -14.64 14.17
C PRO A 47 -8.25 -13.52 13.50
N GLY A 48 -8.89 -13.83 12.37
CA GLY A 48 -9.71 -12.86 11.62
C GLY A 48 -8.92 -11.87 10.77
N GLN A 49 -7.65 -12.16 10.47
CA GLN A 49 -6.83 -11.35 9.58
C GLN A 49 -7.46 -11.26 8.18
N ARG A 50 -7.57 -10.02 7.69
CA ARG A 50 -7.99 -9.74 6.31
C ARG A 50 -6.76 -9.73 5.40
N PHE A 51 -6.97 -10.15 4.16
CA PHE A 51 -5.94 -10.22 3.16
C PHE A 51 -6.23 -9.22 2.04
N LEU A 52 -5.20 -8.51 1.61
CA LEU A 52 -5.23 -7.68 0.42
C LEU A 52 -4.81 -8.54 -0.77
N ALA A 53 -5.74 -8.82 -1.67
CA ALA A 53 -5.50 -9.54 -2.91
C ALA A 53 -5.26 -8.54 -4.04
N LEU A 54 -4.10 -8.66 -4.70
CA LEU A 54 -3.65 -7.78 -5.77
C LEU A 54 -3.53 -8.56 -7.07
N LYS A 55 -4.27 -8.11 -8.09
CA LYS A 55 -4.12 -8.56 -9.47
C LYS A 55 -3.25 -7.57 -10.22
N LEU A 56 -1.96 -7.87 -10.36
CA LEU A 56 -0.95 -6.99 -10.97
C LEU A 56 -0.43 -7.52 -12.33
N GLY A 57 -1.14 -8.48 -12.93
CA GLY A 57 -0.72 -9.14 -14.17
C GLY A 57 0.25 -10.31 -13.97
N PHE A 58 0.39 -10.81 -12.74
CA PHE A 58 0.99 -12.10 -12.45
C PHE A 58 0.01 -13.26 -12.73
N ALA A 59 0.53 -14.47 -12.89
CA ALA A 59 -0.30 -15.66 -13.15
C ALA A 59 -1.22 -16.03 -11.98
N HIS A 60 -0.79 -15.77 -10.74
CA HIS A 60 -1.57 -15.96 -9.52
C HIS A 60 -1.80 -14.62 -8.82
N PRO A 61 -2.91 -14.46 -8.06
CA PRO A 61 -3.14 -13.27 -7.25
C PRO A 61 -2.08 -13.16 -6.15
N VAL A 62 -1.62 -11.94 -5.88
CA VAL A 62 -0.70 -11.65 -4.77
C VAL A 62 -1.55 -11.33 -3.54
N GLU A 63 -1.55 -12.22 -2.57
CA GLU A 63 -2.27 -12.07 -1.31
C GLU A 63 -1.31 -11.61 -0.22
N MET A 64 -1.61 -10.51 0.47
CA MET A 64 -0.85 -10.03 1.63
C MET A 64 -1.72 -9.88 2.85
N GLY A 65 -1.26 -10.41 3.98
CA GLY A 65 -1.91 -10.22 5.28
C GLY A 65 -1.83 -8.75 5.69
N ILE A 66 -2.96 -8.15 6.03
CA ILE A 66 -2.97 -6.80 6.58
C ILE A 66 -2.42 -6.89 8.01
N PRO A 67 -1.45 -6.05 8.41
CA PRO A 67 -0.89 -6.09 9.76
C PRO A 67 -1.92 -5.64 10.81
N GLN A 68 -1.73 -6.10 12.05
CA GLN A 68 -2.63 -5.79 13.15
C GLN A 68 -2.73 -4.27 13.39
N GLY A 69 -3.95 -3.78 13.60
CA GLY A 69 -4.20 -2.36 13.85
C GLY A 69 -4.26 -1.47 12.60
N VAL A 70 -3.96 -2.03 11.41
CA VAL A 70 -4.15 -1.34 10.13
C VAL A 70 -5.46 -1.80 9.50
N LYS A 71 -6.25 -0.84 9.04
CA LYS A 71 -7.48 -1.07 8.28
C LYS A 71 -7.21 -0.73 6.82
N ALA A 72 -7.30 -1.74 5.95
CA ALA A 72 -7.33 -1.51 4.51
C ALA A 72 -8.77 -1.39 4.03
N SER A 73 -9.04 -0.42 3.16
CA SER A 73 -10.27 -0.30 2.40
C SER A 73 -9.96 -0.07 0.93
N VAL A 74 -10.83 -0.53 0.04
CA VAL A 74 -10.67 -0.40 -1.41
C VAL A 74 -11.89 0.34 -1.96
N PRO A 75 -11.90 1.69 -1.88
CA PRO A 75 -13.04 2.48 -2.37
C PRO A 75 -13.21 2.37 -3.89
N GLN A 76 -12.12 2.18 -4.62
CA GLN A 76 -12.12 1.90 -6.05
C GLN A 76 -11.18 0.72 -6.31
N PRO A 77 -11.44 -0.15 -7.30
CA PRO A 77 -10.55 -1.27 -7.60
C PRO A 77 -9.09 -0.85 -7.87
N THR A 78 -8.86 0.40 -8.27
CA THR A 78 -7.54 0.97 -8.55
C THR A 78 -6.98 1.86 -7.44
N ARG A 79 -7.69 2.03 -6.32
CA ARG A 79 -7.26 2.82 -5.16
C ARG A 79 -7.44 2.04 -3.87
N ILE A 80 -6.36 1.90 -3.12
CA ILE A 80 -6.35 1.29 -1.79
C ILE A 80 -6.14 2.42 -0.79
N LEU A 81 -6.90 2.39 0.30
CA LEU A 81 -6.78 3.30 1.41
C LEU A 81 -6.36 2.49 2.64
N LEU A 82 -5.18 2.78 3.17
CA LEU A 82 -4.69 2.22 4.42
C LEU A 82 -4.86 3.25 5.52
N GLU A 83 -5.49 2.85 6.61
CA GLU A 83 -5.73 3.67 7.80
C GLU A 83 -5.14 2.96 9.01
N GLY A 84 -4.47 3.67 9.91
CA GLY A 84 -3.98 3.10 11.15
C GLY A 84 -3.42 4.12 12.13
N PRO A 85 -3.30 3.77 13.41
CA PRO A 85 -2.79 4.68 14.43
C PRO A 85 -1.25 4.82 14.39
N ASP A 86 -0.54 3.80 13.90
CA ASP A 86 0.91 3.83 13.78
C ASP A 86 1.36 4.15 12.35
N LYS A 87 2.03 5.29 12.20
CA LYS A 87 2.57 5.75 10.92
C LYS A 87 3.61 4.80 10.35
N GLU A 88 4.45 4.20 11.18
CA GLU A 88 5.56 3.35 10.73
C GLU A 88 5.01 2.06 10.13
N VAL A 89 4.06 1.42 10.82
CA VAL A 89 3.41 0.20 10.33
C VAL A 89 2.63 0.45 9.05
N VAL A 90 1.85 1.54 8.98
CA VAL A 90 1.06 1.90 7.79
C VAL A 90 1.98 2.15 6.58
N THR A 91 3.05 2.92 6.77
CA THR A 91 3.98 3.27 5.67
C THR A 91 4.86 2.10 5.26
N MET A 92 5.29 1.25 6.21
CA MET A 92 6.00 0.02 5.92
C MET A 92 5.14 -0.95 5.10
N PHE A 93 3.87 -1.14 5.46
CA PHE A 93 2.96 -1.97 4.69
C PHE A 93 2.70 -1.40 3.29
N ALA A 94 2.54 -0.08 3.16
CA ALA A 94 2.44 0.58 1.86
C ALA A 94 3.70 0.36 0.99
N ALA A 95 4.88 0.39 1.60
CA ALA A 95 6.15 0.12 0.91
C ALA A 95 6.25 -1.34 0.42
N GLN A 96 5.86 -2.30 1.25
CA GLN A 96 5.80 -3.72 0.87
C GLN A 96 4.85 -3.95 -0.32
N ILE A 97 3.69 -3.28 -0.33
CA ILE A 97 2.77 -3.33 -1.46
C ILE A 97 3.42 -2.76 -2.73
N ARG A 98 4.10 -1.62 -2.62
CA ARG A 98 4.79 -0.96 -3.74
C ARG A 98 5.93 -1.80 -4.31
N ASP A 99 6.62 -2.58 -3.49
CA ASP A 99 7.75 -3.40 -3.93
C ASP A 99 7.37 -4.47 -4.96
N TRP A 100 6.13 -4.99 -4.93
CA TRP A 100 5.63 -5.91 -5.95
C TRP A 100 5.63 -5.31 -7.35
N ARG A 101 5.26 -4.03 -7.48
CA ARG A 101 5.34 -3.33 -8.76
C ARG A 101 5.62 -1.84 -8.63
N LYS A 102 6.92 -1.53 -8.66
CA LYS A 102 7.43 -0.16 -8.66
C LYS A 102 7.00 0.60 -9.93
N PRO A 103 6.72 1.91 -9.84
CA PRO A 103 6.42 2.74 -10.99
C PRO A 103 7.51 2.68 -12.07
N GLU A 104 7.12 2.33 -13.29
CA GLU A 104 8.03 2.28 -14.44
C GLU A 104 8.20 3.66 -15.09
N PRO A 105 9.42 4.04 -15.53
CA PRO A 105 9.71 5.37 -16.07
C PRO A 105 9.20 5.59 -17.50
N TYR A 106 8.63 4.60 -18.19
CA TYR A 106 8.18 4.77 -19.58
C TYR A 106 6.67 4.98 -19.69
N LYS A 107 5.89 4.05 -19.15
CA LYS A 107 4.41 4.10 -19.21
C LYS A 107 3.78 4.47 -17.87
N GLY A 108 4.58 4.74 -16.84
CA GLY A 108 4.09 5.06 -15.50
C GLY A 108 3.28 3.92 -14.87
N LYS A 109 3.43 2.67 -15.33
CA LYS A 109 2.71 1.53 -14.77
C LYS A 109 3.33 1.14 -13.44
N GLY A 110 2.51 0.85 -12.44
CA GLY A 110 2.95 0.46 -11.11
C GLY A 110 2.04 1.00 -10.02
N ILE A 111 2.52 0.88 -8.79
CA ILE A 111 1.82 1.31 -7.58
C ILE A 111 2.48 2.58 -7.07
N TYR A 112 1.69 3.64 -6.94
CA TYR A 112 2.12 4.92 -6.38
C TYR A 112 1.63 5.04 -4.95
N VAL A 113 2.48 5.55 -4.06
CA VAL A 113 2.14 5.80 -2.67
C VAL A 113 1.89 7.29 -2.48
N ASN A 114 0.72 7.65 -1.97
CA ASN A 114 0.21 9.01 -1.80
C ASN A 114 0.32 9.80 -3.13
N ASP A 115 0.92 10.99 -3.07
CA ASP A 115 1.12 11.88 -4.22
C ASP A 115 2.45 11.64 -4.96
N GLU A 116 3.02 10.43 -4.83
CA GLU A 116 4.21 10.06 -5.57
C GLU A 116 3.97 10.16 -7.09
N THR A 117 4.94 10.76 -7.79
CA THR A 117 4.97 10.85 -9.25
C THR A 117 6.32 10.43 -9.78
N ILE A 118 6.34 9.87 -10.99
CA ILE A 118 7.57 9.47 -11.68
C ILE A 118 7.74 10.31 -12.95
N LYS A 119 8.99 10.74 -13.20
CA LYS A 119 9.34 11.42 -14.45
C LYS A 119 9.34 10.40 -15.59
N LEU A 120 8.48 10.62 -16.58
CA LEU A 120 8.40 9.77 -17.75
C LEU A 120 9.57 10.07 -18.71
N LYS A 121 10.26 9.02 -19.15
CA LYS A 121 11.23 9.08 -20.24
C LYS A 121 10.49 8.94 -21.56
N ALA A 122 10.70 9.90 -22.46
CA ALA A 122 10.23 9.77 -23.83
C ALA A 122 10.98 8.63 -24.52
N LYS A 123 10.23 7.73 -25.19
CA LYS A 123 10.84 6.83 -26.16
C LYS A 123 11.16 7.65 -27.40
N LYS A 124 12.40 7.58 -27.92
CA LYS A 124 12.72 8.11 -29.24
C LYS A 124 11.89 7.30 -30.25
N ILE A 125 10.79 7.87 -30.70
CA ILE A 125 10.02 7.34 -31.84
C ILE A 125 10.96 7.55 -33.03
N LYS A 126 11.50 6.45 -33.55
CA LYS A 126 12.12 6.41 -34.88
C LYS A 126 11.01 6.18 -35.88
#